data_AF-A0A0F3QJN0-F1
#
_entry.id   AF-A0A0F3QJN0-F1
#
_cell.length_a   1.000
_cell.length_b   1.000
_cell.length_c   1.000
_cell.angle_alpha   90.00
_cell.angle_beta   90.00
_cell.angle_gamma   90.00
#
_symmetry.space_group_name_H-M   'P 1'
#
loop_
_entity.id
_entity.type
_entity.pdbx_description
1 polymer ?
#
loop_
_entity_poly.entity_id
_entity_poly.type
_entity_poly.pdbx_seq_one_letter_code
_entity_poly.pdbx_strand_id
1 'polypeptide(L)'
;MVTKYKSFTIPSTILPGEKFELRFELNCPNGEKIRADDTAYLQVNYDISGKLVKLAIPNQPVVCHNPSYPALIAYHNELYVLPVNSGHYNYLTYKVHENGGVVEIGNADPGYHIEAIS
;
A
#
# COMPACT_ATOMS: atom_id res chain seq x y z
N MET A 1 17.78 4.77 4.08
CA MET A 1 17.11 6.01 4.54
C MET A 1 16.16 6.46 3.44
N VAL A 2 14.88 6.72 3.75
CA VAL A 2 13.95 7.33 2.77
C VAL A 2 14.26 8.83 2.70
N THR A 3 14.62 9.32 1.52
CA THR A 3 15.01 10.72 1.32
C THR A 3 13.95 11.52 0.56
N LYS A 4 13.08 10.85 -0.19
CA LYS A 4 11.96 11.45 -0.91
C LYS A 4 10.90 10.39 -1.22
N TYR A 5 9.62 10.72 -1.06
CA TYR A 5 8.54 9.85 -1.49
C TYR A 5 7.30 10.65 -1.89
N LYS A 6 6.39 10.01 -2.62
CA LYS A 6 5.07 10.55 -2.96
C LYS A 6 4.00 9.80 -2.17
N SER A 7 3.10 10.53 -1.54
CA SER A 7 1.91 9.98 -0.88
C SER A 7 0.67 10.44 -1.62
N PHE A 8 -0.21 9.51 -1.95
CA PHE A 8 -1.54 9.81 -2.46
C PHE A 8 -2.55 9.77 -1.31
N THR A 9 -3.59 10.60 -1.42
CA THR A 9 -4.82 10.45 -0.64
C THR A 9 -5.80 9.67 -1.47
N ILE A 10 -5.88 8.37 -1.21
CA ILE A 10 -6.77 7.44 -1.89
C ILE A 10 -8.14 7.51 -1.19
N PRO A 11 -9.24 7.78 -1.92
CA PRO A 11 -10.55 7.87 -1.29
C PRO A 11 -11.01 6.48 -0.83
N SER A 12 -11.71 6.37 0.31
CA SER A 12 -12.30 5.08 0.72
C SER A 12 -13.62 4.76 0.00
N THR A 13 -14.16 5.74 -0.72
CA THR A 13 -15.43 5.64 -1.44
C THR A 13 -15.35 6.39 -2.75
N ILE A 14 -15.96 5.85 -3.79
CA ILE A 14 -16.09 6.47 -5.11
C ILE A 14 -17.55 6.48 -5.53
N LEU A 15 -17.84 7.02 -6.72
CA LEU A 15 -19.19 7.00 -7.27
C LEU A 15 -19.65 5.55 -7.50
N PRO A 16 -20.85 5.16 -7.03
CA PRO A 16 -21.43 3.87 -7.32
C PRO A 16 -21.70 3.68 -8.83
N GLY A 17 -21.80 2.42 -9.26
CA GLY A 17 -22.22 2.06 -10.62
C GLY A 17 -21.19 1.23 -11.39
N GLU A 18 -19.92 1.27 -11.01
CA GLU A 18 -18.86 0.47 -11.62
C GLU A 18 -17.91 -0.08 -10.56
N LYS A 19 -17.28 -1.21 -10.89
CA LYS A 19 -16.14 -1.72 -10.11
C LYS A 19 -14.88 -1.06 -10.63
N PHE A 20 -14.04 -0.58 -9.73
CA PHE A 20 -12.77 0.03 -10.08
C PHE A 20 -11.62 -0.72 -9.44
N GLU A 21 -10.55 -0.89 -10.21
CA GLU A 21 -9.26 -1.37 -9.75
C GLU A 21 -8.22 -0.29 -10.08
N LEU A 22 -7.51 0.17 -9.06
CA LEU A 22 -6.38 1.09 -9.19
C LEU A 22 -5.11 0.35 -8.76
N ARG A 23 -4.06 0.46 -9.56
CA ARG A 23 -2.73 -0.08 -9.24
C ARG A 23 -1.75 1.08 -9.13
N PHE A 24 -1.19 1.25 -7.94
CA PHE A 24 -0.19 2.27 -7.67
C PHE A 24 1.17 1.60 -7.52
N GLU A 25 2.11 1.94 -8.39
CA GLU A 25 3.49 1.44 -8.32
C GLU A 25 4.11 1.79 -6.96
N LEU A 26 4.89 0.86 -6.40
CA LEU A 26 5.74 1.21 -5.26
C LEU A 26 6.82 2.21 -5.71
N ASN A 27 7.37 2.97 -4.78
CA ASN A 27 8.45 3.91 -5.07
C ASN A 27 9.75 3.44 -4.44
N CYS A 28 10.88 3.70 -5.10
CA CYS A 28 12.17 3.56 -4.46
C CYS A 28 12.29 4.58 -3.30
N PRO A 29 13.07 4.30 -2.24
CA PRO A 29 13.25 5.21 -1.10
C PRO A 29 13.82 6.59 -1.44
N ASN A 30 14.43 6.73 -2.62
CA ASN A 30 14.96 7.97 -3.19
C ASN A 30 13.93 8.74 -4.05
N GLY A 31 12.72 8.20 -4.21
CA GLY A 31 11.63 8.77 -5.01
C GLY A 31 11.71 8.46 -6.51
N GLU A 32 12.64 7.60 -6.93
CA GLU A 32 12.68 7.06 -8.30
C GLU A 32 11.62 5.97 -8.50
N LYS A 33 11.27 5.74 -9.77
CA LYS A 33 10.38 4.64 -10.15
C LYS A 33 11.14 3.31 -10.08
N ILE A 34 10.43 2.23 -9.77
CA ILE A 34 10.97 0.88 -9.91
C ILE A 34 11.32 0.64 -11.39
N ARG A 35 12.33 -0.20 -11.65
CA ARG A 35 12.63 -0.65 -13.01
C ARG A 35 11.41 -1.39 -13.59
N ALA A 36 11.15 -1.20 -14.88
CA ALA A 36 9.91 -1.62 -15.53
C ALA A 36 9.73 -3.16 -15.64
N ASP A 37 10.78 -3.92 -15.35
CA ASP A 37 10.82 -5.39 -15.39
C ASP A 37 10.40 -6.05 -14.07
N ASP A 38 10.22 -5.28 -12.99
CA ASP A 38 9.92 -5.80 -11.66
C ASP A 38 8.92 -4.92 -10.89
N THR A 39 7.73 -4.76 -11.46
CA THR A 39 6.75 -3.78 -10.96
C THR A 39 5.83 -4.40 -9.91
N ALA A 40 6.05 -4.05 -8.64
CA ALA A 40 5.11 -4.28 -7.55
C ALA A 40 4.15 -3.10 -7.36
N TYR A 41 2.96 -3.38 -6.82
CA TYR A 41 1.89 -2.41 -6.66
C TYR A 41 1.22 -2.47 -5.29
N LEU A 42 0.69 -1.33 -4.84
CA LEU A 42 -0.50 -1.27 -4.02
C LEU A 42 -1.72 -1.30 -4.93
N GLN A 43 -2.47 -2.40 -4.91
CA GLN A 43 -3.74 -2.51 -5.61
C GLN A 43 -4.90 -2.14 -4.68
N VAL A 44 -5.83 -1.34 -5.19
CA VAL A 44 -7.01 -0.83 -4.49
C VAL A 44 -8.25 -1.16 -5.31
N ASN A 45 -9.22 -1.84 -4.72
CA ASN A 45 -10.44 -2.25 -5.42
C ASN A 45 -11.69 -1.74 -4.73
N TYR A 46 -12.60 -1.22 -5.54
CA TYR A 46 -13.93 -0.79 -5.13
C TYR A 46 -14.99 -1.70 -5.71
N ASP A 47 -16.02 -1.99 -4.91
CA ASP A 47 -17.20 -2.71 -5.39
C ASP A 47 -18.17 -1.80 -6.15
N ILE A 48 -19.26 -2.38 -6.66
CA ILE A 48 -20.28 -1.65 -7.43
C ILE A 48 -21.04 -0.60 -6.59
N SER A 49 -21.01 -0.71 -5.26
CA SER A 49 -21.57 0.29 -4.35
C SER A 49 -20.60 1.47 -4.12
N GLY A 50 -19.44 1.44 -4.77
CA GLY A 50 -18.40 2.46 -4.64
C GLY A 50 -17.58 2.32 -3.36
N LYS A 51 -17.70 1.22 -2.62
CA LYS A 51 -16.99 1.01 -1.36
C LYS A 51 -15.64 0.35 -1.61
N LEU A 52 -14.61 0.80 -0.89
CA LEU A 52 -13.31 0.13 -0.84
C LEU A 52 -13.47 -1.26 -0.20
N VAL A 53 -13.18 -2.32 -0.95
CA VAL A 53 -13.38 -3.71 -0.50
C VAL A 53 -12.12 -4.56 -0.54
N LYS A 54 -11.06 -4.12 -1.23
CA LYS A 54 -9.80 -4.86 -1.23
C LYS A 54 -8.59 -3.97 -1.37
N LEU A 55 -7.60 -4.22 -0.52
CA LEU A 55 -6.21 -3.83 -0.75
C LEU A 55 -5.41 -5.09 -1.06
N ALA A 56 -4.48 -5.02 -2.01
CA ALA A 56 -3.52 -6.09 -2.24
C ALA A 56 -2.11 -5.53 -2.37
N ILE A 57 -1.16 -6.20 -1.73
CA ILE A 57 0.25 -5.82 -1.64
C ILE A 57 1.13 -7.08 -1.68
N PRO A 58 2.38 -6.99 -2.17
CA PRO A 58 3.22 -8.17 -2.37
C PRO A 58 3.68 -8.83 -1.07
N ASN A 59 3.85 -8.06 0.01
CA ASN A 59 4.36 -8.51 1.30
C ASN A 59 3.76 -7.71 2.45
N GLN A 60 3.94 -8.18 3.69
CA GLN A 60 3.52 -7.45 4.89
C GLN A 60 4.23 -6.09 4.95
N PRO A 61 3.50 -4.97 5.05
CA PRO A 61 4.10 -3.66 5.11
C PRO A 61 4.50 -3.33 6.56
N VAL A 62 5.48 -2.45 6.66
CA VAL A 62 5.94 -1.84 7.90
C VAL A 62 5.33 -0.46 8.00
N VAL A 63 4.43 -0.29 8.96
CA VAL A 63 3.82 1.01 9.26
C VAL A 63 4.57 1.68 10.40
N CYS A 64 4.97 2.93 10.18
CA CYS A 64 5.69 3.72 11.17
C CYS A 64 4.73 4.19 12.28
N HIS A 65 5.24 4.33 13.51
CA HIS A 65 4.47 4.93 14.61
C HIS A 65 4.03 6.36 14.30
N ASN A 66 4.87 7.15 13.62
CA ASN A 66 4.47 8.46 13.11
C ASN A 66 3.58 8.27 11.87
N PRO A 67 2.28 8.63 11.91
CA PRO A 67 1.36 8.37 10.80
C PRO A 67 1.73 9.14 9.52
N SER A 68 2.46 10.24 9.64
CA SER A 68 2.92 11.05 8.50
C SER A 68 4.14 10.45 7.79
N TYR A 69 4.77 9.42 8.36
CA TYR A 69 5.89 8.73 7.72
C TYR A 69 5.40 7.71 6.69
N PRO A 70 6.20 7.44 5.64
CA PRO A 70 5.83 6.49 4.60
C PRO A 70 5.52 5.11 5.18
N ALA A 71 4.53 4.42 4.60
CA ALA A 71 4.41 2.99 4.82
C ALA A 71 5.46 2.29 3.93
N LEU A 72 6.20 1.35 4.50
CA LEU A 72 7.32 0.70 3.83
C LEU A 72 6.98 -0.76 3.54
N ILE A 73 7.66 -1.35 2.57
CA ILE A 73 7.46 -2.75 2.21
C ILE A 73 8.77 -3.32 1.69
N ALA A 74 9.16 -4.48 2.19
CA ALA A 74 10.24 -5.24 1.59
C ALA A 74 9.71 -5.95 0.35
N TYR A 75 10.45 -5.90 -0.75
CA TYR A 75 10.16 -6.62 -1.97
C TYR A 75 11.47 -6.99 -2.66
N HIS A 76 11.68 -8.27 -3.00
CA HIS A 76 12.89 -8.79 -3.65
C HIS A 76 14.19 -8.33 -2.99
N ASN A 77 14.28 -8.47 -1.66
CA ASN A 77 15.42 -8.07 -0.82
C ASN A 77 15.73 -6.57 -0.76
N GLU A 78 14.87 -5.72 -1.32
CA GLU A 78 15.00 -4.27 -1.25
C GLU A 78 13.83 -3.63 -0.50
N LEU A 79 14.07 -2.45 0.04
CA LEU A 79 13.04 -1.67 0.73
C LEU A 79 12.39 -0.71 -0.25
N TYR A 80 11.07 -0.78 -0.36
CA TYR A 80 10.24 0.12 -1.16
C TYR A 80 9.29 0.92 -0.28
N VAL A 81 8.75 1.99 -0.85
CA VAL A 81 7.78 2.86 -0.22
C VAL A 81 6.42 2.65 -0.88
N LEU A 82 5.42 2.30 -0.07
CA LEU A 82 4.04 2.31 -0.54
C LEU A 82 3.65 3.74 -0.94
N PRO A 83 2.78 3.93 -1.94
CA PRO A 83 2.36 5.24 -2.43
C PRO A 83 1.38 5.96 -1.48
N VAL A 84 1.47 5.69 -0.18
CA VAL A 84 0.67 6.24 0.91
C VAL A 84 1.52 6.33 2.19
N ASN A 85 1.19 7.24 3.09
CA ASN A 85 1.79 7.27 4.43
C ASN A 85 1.17 6.19 5.36
N SER A 86 1.81 5.96 6.50
CA SER A 86 1.46 4.93 7.48
C SER A 86 0.06 5.12 8.06
N GLY A 87 -0.33 6.37 8.35
CA GLY A 87 -1.67 6.69 8.84
C GLY A 87 -2.75 6.40 7.80
N HIS A 88 -2.50 6.76 6.55
CA HIS A 88 -3.44 6.54 5.46
C HIS A 88 -3.55 5.06 5.07
N TYR A 89 -2.44 4.31 5.09
CA TYR A 89 -2.49 2.85 4.92
C TYR A 89 -3.37 2.17 6.00
N ASN A 90 -3.19 2.55 7.27
CA ASN A 90 -4.01 2.05 8.37
C ASN A 90 -5.49 2.42 8.19
N TYR A 91 -5.77 3.65 7.76
CA TYR A 91 -7.13 4.10 7.45
C TYR A 91 -7.79 3.26 6.34
N LEU A 92 -7.09 3.01 5.22
CA LEU A 92 -7.61 2.20 4.12
C LEU A 92 -7.85 0.75 4.57
N THR A 93 -6.93 0.19 5.36
CA THR A 93 -7.05 -1.15 5.95
C THR A 93 -8.30 -1.24 6.85
N TYR A 94 -8.48 -0.28 7.75
CA TYR A 94 -9.68 -0.18 8.57
C TYR A 94 -10.96 -0.13 7.72
N LYS A 95 -10.96 0.69 6.65
CA LYS A 95 -12.12 0.83 5.76
C LYS A 95 -12.45 -0.44 4.98
N VAL A 96 -11.44 -1.18 4.52
CA VAL A 96 -11.65 -2.49 3.91
C VAL A 96 -12.37 -3.44 4.87
N HIS A 97 -11.88 -3.54 6.12
CA HIS A 97 -12.49 -4.41 7.12
C HIS A 97 -13.90 -3.96 7.53
N GLU A 98 -14.12 -2.66 7.70
CA GLU A 98 -15.43 -2.06 7.96
C GLU A 98 -16.45 -2.42 6.87
N ASN A 99 -16.00 -2.51 5.61
CA ASN A 99 -16.83 -2.88 4.47
C ASN A 99 -16.95 -4.41 4.26
N GLY A 100 -16.41 -5.24 5.16
CA GLY A 100 -16.42 -6.70 5.01
C GLY A 100 -15.49 -7.22 3.90
N GLY A 101 -14.52 -6.39 3.50
CA GLY A 101 -13.53 -6.69 2.48
C GLY A 101 -12.29 -7.43 3.00
N VAL A 102 -11.26 -7.52 2.16
CA VAL A 102 -10.02 -8.25 2.46
C VAL A 102 -8.75 -7.44 2.16
N VAL A 103 -7.77 -7.51 3.05
CA VAL A 103 -6.39 -7.09 2.75
C VAL A 103 -5.59 -8.33 2.39
N GLU A 104 -5.18 -8.43 1.13
CA GLU A 104 -4.42 -9.57 0.61
C GLU A 104 -2.92 -9.28 0.62
N ILE A 105 -2.16 -10.21 1.18
CA ILE A 105 -0.70 -10.15 1.27
C ILE A 105 -0.14 -11.32 0.48
N GLY A 106 0.61 -11.03 -0.58
CA GLY A 106 1.09 -12.05 -1.52
C GLY A 106 2.12 -13.03 -0.93
N ASN A 107 3.03 -12.54 -0.08
CA ASN A 107 4.25 -13.24 0.36
C ASN A 107 5.20 -13.55 -0.82
N ALA A 108 5.48 -12.52 -1.63
CA ALA A 108 6.44 -12.63 -2.73
C ALA A 108 7.87 -12.97 -2.26
N ASP A 109 8.19 -12.65 -1.01
CA ASP A 109 9.47 -12.97 -0.37
C ASP A 109 9.30 -13.87 0.86
N PRO A 110 10.34 -14.63 1.27
CA PRO A 110 10.34 -15.31 2.56
C PRO A 110 10.16 -14.31 3.70
N GLY A 111 9.55 -14.75 4.80
CA GLY A 111 9.19 -13.86 5.93
C GLY A 111 10.38 -13.05 6.44
N TYR A 112 10.30 -11.72 6.30
CA TYR A 112 11.25 -10.79 6.87
C TYR A 112 10.64 -10.10 8.09
N HIS A 113 11.46 -9.92 9.13
CA HIS A 113 11.10 -9.14 10.30
C HIS A 113 11.77 -7.76 10.19
N ILE A 114 10.97 -6.71 9.99
CA ILE A 114 11.45 -5.33 9.96
C ILE A 114 10.77 -4.58 11.08
N GLU A 115 11.54 -4.20 12.08
CA GLU A 115 11.09 -3.34 13.17
C GLU A 115 11.54 -1.90 12.91
N ALA A 116 10.59 -0.97 12.94
CA ALA A 116 10.92 0.45 13.01
C ALA A 116 11.38 0.75 14.45
N ILE A 117 12.69 0.88 14.66
CA ILE A 117 13.24 1.26 15.96
C ILE A 117 12.94 2.75 16.17
N SER A 118 12.19 3.07 17.23
CA SER A 118 11.82 4.42 17.64
C SER A 118 12.97 5.17 18.29
#